data_AF-A0A2I0AXD4-F1
#
_entry.id   AF-A0A2I0AXD4-F1
#
_cell.length_a   1.000
_cell.length_b   1.000
_cell.length_c   1.000
_cell.angle_alpha   90.00
_cell.angle_beta   90.00
_cell.angle_gamma   90.00
#
_symmetry.space_group_name_H-M   'P 1'
#
loop_
_entity.id
_entity.type
_entity.pdbx_description
1 polymer ?
#
loop_
_entity_poly.entity_id
_entity_poly.type
_entity_poly.pdbx_seq_one_letter_code
_entity_poly.pdbx_strand_id
1 'polypeptide(L)'
;MALLLFVPFLLLRAPLAGASVPVELTVVVDSKGGGNFTSVQQAIDFIPADNQRWTKIHITAGVYTEKVTLPWSKGKVLIEGEGPQETTIQWGAYADGAMLQDAAGMFWSSNTSDTATFTSEPDDLVFKGITFKVHF
;
A
#
# COMPACT_ATOMS: atom_id res chain seq x y z
N MET A 1 28.29 55.05 -18.68
CA MET A 1 28.88 53.68 -18.69
C MET A 1 28.27 52.93 -17.52
N ALA A 2 27.24 52.11 -17.75
CA ALA A 2 26.55 51.38 -16.68
C ALA A 2 27.27 50.04 -16.42
N LEU A 3 27.68 49.80 -15.17
CA LEU A 3 28.33 48.56 -14.74
C LEU A 3 27.23 47.56 -14.35
N LEU A 4 26.98 46.56 -15.18
CA LEU A 4 26.08 45.44 -14.87
C LEU A 4 26.80 44.43 -13.96
N LEU A 5 26.37 44.34 -12.70
CA LEU A 5 26.74 43.27 -11.78
C LEU A 5 25.95 42.02 -12.12
N PHE A 6 26.62 41.00 -12.65
CA PHE A 6 26.05 39.67 -12.88
C PHE A 6 26.26 38.83 -11.61
N VAL A 7 25.21 38.66 -10.80
CA VAL A 7 25.23 37.72 -9.67
C VAL A 7 24.67 36.39 -10.20
N PRO A 8 25.48 35.32 -10.34
CA PRO A 8 24.93 34.04 -10.73
C PRO A 8 24.15 33.51 -9.53
N PHE A 9 22.85 33.34 -9.72
CA PHE A 9 21.93 32.75 -8.79
C PHE A 9 22.29 31.26 -8.60
N LEU A 10 23.23 31.00 -7.70
CA LEU A 10 23.55 29.65 -7.24
C LEU A 10 22.35 29.16 -6.42
N LEU A 11 21.41 28.50 -7.09
CA LEU A 11 20.34 27.74 -6.45
C LEU A 11 20.99 26.63 -5.61
N LEU A 12 21.22 26.91 -4.33
CA LEU A 12 21.47 25.89 -3.34
C LEU A 12 20.21 25.01 -3.30
N ARG A 13 20.21 23.92 -4.08
CA ARG A 13 19.28 22.82 -3.87
C ARG A 13 19.65 22.19 -2.54
N ALA A 14 19.08 22.71 -1.46
CA ALA A 14 19.05 21.99 -0.20
C ALA A 14 18.45 20.60 -0.51
N PRO A 15 19.10 19.50 -0.11
CA PRO A 15 18.43 18.21 -0.15
C PRO A 15 17.15 18.40 0.66
N LEU A 16 15.99 18.09 0.06
CA LEU A 16 14.77 17.86 0.82
C LEU A 16 15.14 16.76 1.81
N ALA A 17 15.44 17.14 3.05
CA ALA A 17 15.53 16.20 4.14
C ALA A 17 14.23 15.40 4.08
N GLY A 18 14.32 14.11 3.75
CA GLY A 18 13.14 13.27 3.58
C GLY A 18 12.32 13.40 4.86
N ALA A 19 11.13 13.99 4.74
CA ALA A 19 10.27 14.19 5.88
C ALA A 19 9.94 12.80 6.44
N SER A 20 10.48 12.47 7.61
CA SER A 20 10.12 11.26 8.32
C SER A 20 8.72 11.45 8.84
N VAL A 21 7.77 10.72 8.26
CA VAL A 21 6.42 10.68 8.77
C VAL A 21 6.43 9.93 10.12
N PRO A 22 5.98 10.52 11.23
CA PRO A 22 6.04 9.88 12.54
C PRO A 22 5.06 8.70 12.58
N VAL A 23 5.59 7.48 12.54
CA VAL A 23 4.81 6.25 12.71
C VAL A 23 4.46 6.08 14.18
N GLU A 24 3.16 6.01 14.49
CA GLU A 24 2.67 5.87 15.87
C GLU A 24 2.42 4.43 16.27
N LEU A 25 2.10 3.56 15.31
CA LEU A 25 1.82 2.16 15.52
C LEU A 25 2.54 1.32 14.46
N THR A 26 3.16 0.22 14.87
CA THR A 26 3.67 -0.79 13.95
C THR A 26 3.02 -2.13 14.28
N VAL A 27 2.48 -2.80 13.26
CA VAL A 27 2.00 -4.18 13.33
C VAL A 27 2.82 -5.04 12.36
N VAL A 28 3.08 -6.28 12.74
CA VAL A 28 3.87 -7.24 11.96
C VAL A 28 2.93 -8.29 11.36
N VAL A 29 3.05 -8.51 10.06
CA VAL A 29 2.44 -9.60 9.34
C VAL A 29 3.51 -10.64 9.07
N ASP A 30 3.27 -11.86 9.53
CA ASP A 30 4.11 -13.01 9.26
C ASP A 30 3.24 -14.22 8.91
N SER A 31 3.33 -14.66 7.66
CA SER A 31 2.63 -15.85 7.15
C SER A 31 2.86 -17.13 7.98
N LYS A 32 3.95 -17.20 8.76
CA LYS A 32 4.28 -18.34 9.62
C LYS A 32 3.77 -18.19 11.06
N GLY A 33 3.14 -17.06 11.39
CA GLY A 33 2.51 -16.82 12.69
C GLY A 33 3.41 -16.21 13.77
N GLY A 34 4.62 -15.73 13.44
CA GLY A 34 5.50 -15.01 14.38
C GLY A 34 5.14 -13.53 14.57
N GLY A 35 4.21 -13.00 13.77
CA GLY A 35 3.76 -11.62 13.79
C GLY A 35 2.46 -11.42 14.57
N ASN A 36 1.93 -10.19 14.52
CA ASN A 36 0.61 -9.86 15.04
C ASN A 36 -0.52 -10.49 14.20
N PHE A 37 -0.30 -10.64 12.90
CA PHE A 37 -1.25 -11.21 11.93
C PHE A 37 -0.54 -12.18 10.99
N THR A 38 -1.31 -13.08 10.38
CA THR A 38 -0.80 -14.01 9.35
C THR A 38 -1.14 -13.58 7.93
N SER A 39 -2.04 -12.60 7.75
CA SER A 39 -2.40 -12.02 6.45
C SER A 39 -2.33 -10.50 6.45
N VAL A 40 -2.14 -9.94 5.25
CA VAL A 40 -2.10 -8.49 5.02
C VAL A 40 -3.50 -7.90 5.21
N GLN A 41 -4.55 -8.56 4.73
CA GLN A 41 -5.92 -8.10 4.92
C GLN A 41 -6.30 -8.00 6.40
N GLN A 42 -5.90 -8.94 7.25
CA GLN A 42 -6.15 -8.86 8.70
C GLN A 42 -5.49 -7.64 9.34
N ALA A 43 -4.27 -7.31 8.92
CA ALA A 43 -3.58 -6.11 9.42
C ALA A 43 -4.27 -4.82 8.98
N ILE A 44 -4.81 -4.77 7.75
CA ILE A 44 -5.64 -3.66 7.28
C ILE A 44 -6.97 -3.60 8.04
N ASP A 45 -7.60 -4.74 8.30
CA ASP A 45 -8.87 -4.84 9.01
C ASP A 45 -8.74 -4.34 10.46
N PHE A 46 -7.57 -4.52 11.07
CA PHE A 46 -7.25 -4.01 12.39
C PHE A 46 -7.15 -2.47 12.48
N ILE A 47 -6.82 -1.79 11.37
CA ILE A 47 -6.75 -0.32 11.37
C ILE A 47 -8.16 0.26 11.59
N PRO A 48 -8.36 1.17 12.55
CA PRO A 48 -9.66 1.77 12.79
C PRO A 48 -10.11 2.62 11.60
N ALA A 49 -11.42 2.74 11.42
CA ALA A 49 -11.97 3.74 10.50
C ALA A 49 -11.58 5.16 10.95
N ASP A 50 -11.50 6.07 9.99
CA ASP A 50 -11.06 7.46 10.15
C ASP A 50 -9.70 7.59 10.83
N ASN A 51 -8.78 6.68 10.50
CA ASN A 51 -7.45 6.63 11.11
C ASN A 51 -6.71 7.97 10.95
N GLN A 52 -6.36 8.58 12.08
CA GLN A 52 -5.65 9.87 12.11
C GLN A 52 -4.15 9.74 12.31
N ARG A 53 -3.65 8.53 12.55
CA ARG A 53 -2.28 8.26 12.98
C ARG A 53 -1.56 7.37 11.99
N TRP A 54 -0.30 7.64 11.69
CA TRP A 54 0.44 6.79 10.77
C TRP A 54 0.67 5.40 11.35
N THR A 55 0.08 4.40 10.69
CA THR A 55 0.21 2.99 11.05
C THR A 55 1.12 2.30 10.04
N LYS A 56 2.18 1.67 10.53
CA LYS A 56 3.07 0.84 9.74
C LYS A 56 2.61 -0.62 9.79
N ILE A 57 2.34 -1.20 8.62
CA ILE A 57 2.22 -2.63 8.43
C ILE A 57 3.57 -3.13 7.93
N HIS A 58 4.31 -3.82 8.79
CA HIS A 58 5.56 -4.49 8.44
C HIS A 58 5.27 -5.91 8.00
N ILE A 59 5.67 -6.29 6.79
CA ILE A 59 5.39 -7.61 6.22
C ILE A 59 6.71 -8.37 6.08
N THR A 60 6.85 -9.48 6.80
CA THR A 60 8.05 -10.32 6.73
C THR A 60 8.22 -10.95 5.35
N ALA A 61 9.44 -11.38 5.02
CA ALA A 61 9.73 -12.10 3.77
C ALA A 61 8.81 -13.31 3.59
N GLY A 62 8.26 -13.44 2.39
CA GLY A 62 7.29 -14.46 2.04
C GLY A 62 6.42 -14.10 0.84
N VAL A 63 5.64 -15.08 0.40
CA VAL A 63 4.63 -14.93 -0.65
C VAL A 63 3.25 -14.99 0.00
N TYR A 64 2.54 -13.87 -0.05
CA TYR A 64 1.20 -13.69 0.48
C TYR A 64 0.22 -13.81 -0.68
N THR A 65 -0.50 -14.94 -0.75
CA THR A 65 -1.48 -15.18 -1.82
C THR A 65 -2.87 -14.78 -1.33
N GLU A 66 -3.19 -13.50 -1.49
CA GLU A 66 -4.44 -12.89 -1.04
C GLU A 66 -4.80 -11.68 -1.91
N LYS A 67 -6.11 -11.43 -2.04
CA LYS A 67 -6.63 -10.20 -2.62
C LYS A 67 -6.80 -9.18 -1.51
N VAL A 68 -6.22 -7.99 -1.68
CA VAL A 68 -6.13 -7.00 -0.61
C VAL A 68 -6.87 -5.72 -1.00
N THR A 69 -7.68 -5.20 -0.09
CA THR A 69 -8.34 -3.89 -0.24
C THR A 69 -8.03 -3.03 0.97
N LEU A 70 -7.45 -1.85 0.72
CA LEU A 70 -7.35 -0.75 1.69
C LEU A 70 -8.48 0.26 1.41
N PRO A 71 -9.56 0.24 2.21
CA PRO A 71 -10.71 1.12 1.98
C PRO A 71 -10.41 2.57 2.31
N TRP A 72 -11.18 3.49 1.71
CA TRP A 72 -11.00 4.95 1.83
C TRP A 72 -10.96 5.46 3.28
N SER A 73 -11.67 4.77 4.19
CA SER A 73 -11.76 5.15 5.61
C SER A 73 -10.52 4.82 6.43
N LYS A 74 -9.50 4.15 5.86
CA LYS A 74 -8.34 3.63 6.59
C LYS A 74 -7.01 4.21 6.11
N GLY A 75 -6.94 5.52 5.81
CA GLY A 75 -5.72 6.20 5.37
C GLY A 75 -4.59 6.26 6.42
N LYS A 76 -3.50 6.97 6.08
CA LYS A 76 -2.27 7.12 6.87
C LYS A 76 -1.59 5.79 7.15
N VAL A 77 -1.31 5.04 6.09
CA VAL A 77 -0.73 3.69 6.17
C VAL A 77 0.62 3.64 5.46
N LEU A 78 1.62 3.11 6.15
CA LEU A 78 2.89 2.70 5.55
C LEU A 78 2.91 1.17 5.47
N ILE A 79 3.00 0.62 4.28
CA ILE A 79 3.17 -0.82 4.05
C ILE A 79 4.63 -1.06 3.65
N GLU A 80 5.38 -1.74 4.51
CA GLU A 80 6.81 -1.99 4.34
C GLU A 80 7.12 -3.49 4.36
N GLY A 81 7.58 -4.03 3.23
CA GLY A 81 8.14 -5.38 3.15
C GLY A 81 9.64 -5.43 3.47
N GLU A 82 10.17 -6.63 3.67
CA GLU A 82 11.61 -6.88 3.92
C GLU A 82 12.49 -6.80 2.66
N GLY A 83 11.89 -6.50 1.51
CA GLY A 83 12.58 -6.28 0.25
C GLY A 83 11.70 -6.67 -0.93
N PRO A 84 11.82 -5.99 -2.09
CA PRO A 84 10.96 -6.29 -3.24
C PRO A 84 11.19 -7.69 -3.83
N GLN A 85 12.34 -8.31 -3.56
CA GLN A 85 12.62 -9.70 -3.97
C GLN A 85 12.18 -10.73 -2.93
N GLU A 86 11.93 -10.30 -1.69
CA GLU A 86 11.68 -11.17 -0.53
C GLU A 86 10.21 -11.18 -0.12
N THR A 87 9.50 -10.06 -0.33
CA THR A 87 8.10 -9.88 0.06
C THR A 87 7.23 -9.64 -1.17
N THR A 88 6.34 -10.59 -1.46
CA THR A 88 5.39 -10.49 -2.58
C THR A 88 3.96 -10.67 -2.09
N ILE A 89 3.06 -9.76 -2.47
CA ILE A 89 1.61 -9.96 -2.41
C ILE A 89 1.14 -10.33 -3.82
N GLN A 90 0.43 -11.45 -3.94
CA GLN A 90 -0.03 -11.93 -5.23
C GLN A 90 -1.48 -12.42 -5.21
N TRP A 91 -2.16 -12.25 -6.34
CA TRP A 91 -3.50 -12.77 -6.57
C TRP A 91 -3.71 -13.09 -8.04
N GLY A 92 -4.57 -14.07 -8.34
CA GLY A 92 -4.83 -14.54 -9.70
C GLY A 92 -6.27 -14.32 -10.12
N ALA A 93 -6.63 -13.08 -10.47
CA ALA A 93 -7.93 -12.73 -11.01
C ALA A 93 -7.79 -12.12 -12.41
N TYR A 94 -8.76 -12.38 -13.28
CA TYR A 94 -8.90 -11.77 -14.60
C TYR A 94 -10.37 -11.51 -14.90
N ALA A 95 -10.62 -10.50 -15.74
CA ALA A 95 -11.97 -10.12 -16.11
C ALA A 95 -12.44 -11.07 -17.21
N ASP A 96 -13.58 -11.70 -17.00
CA ASP A 96 -14.20 -12.66 -17.92
C ASP A 96 -15.62 -12.26 -18.30
N GLY A 97 -16.12 -11.13 -17.78
CA GLY A 97 -17.49 -10.65 -18.01
C GLY A 97 -18.57 -11.48 -17.32
N ALA A 98 -18.19 -12.44 -16.47
CA ALA A 98 -19.15 -13.26 -15.73
C ALA A 98 -20.06 -12.40 -14.84
N MET A 99 -21.32 -12.80 -14.72
CA MET A 99 -22.25 -12.21 -13.75
C MET A 99 -21.99 -12.83 -12.38
N LEU A 100 -21.61 -12.00 -11.43
CA LEU A 100 -21.34 -12.36 -10.04
C LEU A 100 -22.46 -11.84 -9.15
N GLN A 101 -22.79 -12.60 -8.11
CA GLN A 101 -23.79 -12.25 -7.11
C GLN A 101 -23.12 -12.13 -5.74
N ASP A 102 -23.36 -11.03 -5.03
CA ASP A 102 -22.88 -10.87 -3.66
C ASP A 102 -23.81 -11.53 -2.62
N ALA A 103 -23.40 -11.54 -1.35
CA ALA A 103 -24.18 -12.13 -0.26
C ALA A 103 -25.52 -11.41 0.00
N ALA A 104 -25.69 -10.17 -0.46
CA ALA A 104 -26.93 -9.40 -0.38
C ALA A 104 -27.85 -9.62 -1.60
N GLY A 105 -27.42 -10.43 -2.57
CA GLY A 105 -28.16 -10.74 -3.78
C GLY A 105 -27.97 -9.75 -4.93
N MET A 106 -27.07 -8.77 -4.81
CA MET A 106 -26.77 -7.80 -5.86
C MET A 106 -25.95 -8.46 -6.98
N PHE A 107 -26.31 -8.15 -8.23
CA PHE A 107 -25.59 -8.63 -9.41
C PHE A 107 -24.63 -7.57 -9.94
N TRP A 108 -23.45 -8.01 -10.35
CA TRP A 108 -22.46 -7.18 -11.05
C TRP A 108 -21.68 -8.01 -12.07
N SER A 109 -21.05 -7.36 -13.05
CA SER A 109 -20.24 -8.03 -14.05
C SER A 109 -18.76 -7.95 -13.68
N SER A 110 -18.06 -9.07 -13.76
CA SER A 110 -16.61 -9.20 -13.58
C SER A 110 -15.85 -8.29 -14.54
N ASN A 111 -15.34 -7.17 -14.04
CA ASN A 111 -14.65 -6.15 -14.82
C ASN A 111 -13.17 -6.05 -14.41
N THR A 112 -12.35 -5.38 -15.23
CA THR A 112 -10.91 -5.21 -14.97
C THR A 112 -10.61 -4.48 -13.66
N SER A 113 -11.51 -3.61 -13.19
CA SER A 113 -11.37 -2.94 -11.89
C SER A 113 -11.37 -3.92 -10.71
N ASP A 114 -12.03 -5.07 -10.88
CA ASP A 114 -12.23 -6.05 -9.81
C ASP A 114 -11.10 -7.07 -9.75
N THR A 115 -10.12 -7.01 -10.64
CA THR A 115 -9.09 -8.04 -10.78
C THR A 115 -7.76 -7.66 -10.14
N ALA A 116 -7.65 -6.46 -9.57
CA ALA A 116 -6.44 -6.01 -8.91
C ALA A 116 -6.07 -6.92 -7.73
N THR A 117 -4.77 -7.20 -7.59
CA THR A 117 -4.20 -7.90 -6.43
C THR A 117 -4.30 -7.05 -5.16
N PHE A 118 -4.04 -5.74 -5.30
CA PHE A 118 -4.15 -4.76 -4.23
C PHE A 118 -4.94 -3.56 -4.73
N THR A 119 -6.03 -3.21 -4.05
CA THR A 119 -6.82 -2.00 -4.29
C THR A 119 -6.58 -1.02 -3.16
N SER A 120 -6.14 0.20 -3.49
CA SER A 120 -6.04 1.32 -2.55
C SER A 120 -7.05 2.39 -2.90
N GLU A 121 -7.82 2.83 -1.92
CA GLU A 121 -8.77 3.94 -2.03
C GLU A 121 -8.35 5.25 -1.33
N PRO A 122 -7.54 5.27 -0.23
CA PRO A 122 -7.19 6.53 0.43
C PRO A 122 -6.00 7.26 -0.22
N ASP A 123 -5.93 8.57 -0.02
CA ASP A 123 -4.84 9.43 -0.52
C ASP A 123 -3.50 9.24 0.25
N ASP A 124 -3.59 8.90 1.55
CA ASP A 124 -2.45 8.82 2.46
C ASP A 124 -1.91 7.38 2.60
N LEU A 125 -1.25 6.87 1.56
CA LEU A 125 -0.66 5.54 1.52
C LEU A 125 0.78 5.56 0.99
N VAL A 126 1.67 4.81 1.65
CA VAL A 126 3.06 4.65 1.23
C VAL A 126 3.42 3.17 1.17
N PHE A 127 4.08 2.75 0.08
CA PHE A 127 4.68 1.42 -0.05
C PHE A 127 6.20 1.50 -0.05
N LYS A 128 6.84 0.52 0.57
CA LYS A 128 8.30 0.38 0.54
C LYS A 128 8.70 -1.10 0.56
N GLY A 129 9.68 -1.44 -0.27
CA GLY A 129 10.34 -2.76 -0.21
C GLY A 129 9.40 -3.94 -0.44
N ILE A 130 8.41 -3.82 -1.34
CA ILE A 130 7.40 -4.86 -1.57
C ILE A 130 7.07 -4.99 -3.06
N THR A 131 6.72 -6.21 -3.47
CA THR A 131 6.24 -6.53 -4.84
C THR A 131 4.76 -6.87 -4.84
N PHE A 132 4.04 -6.34 -5.83
CA PHE A 132 2.68 -6.75 -6.18
C PHE A 132 2.71 -7.52 -7.49
N LYS A 133 2.03 -8.66 -7.53
CA LYS A 133 2.02 -9.53 -8.71
C LYS A 133 0.63 -10.07 -9.01
N VAL A 134 0.19 -9.90 -10.25
CA VAL A 134 -0.90 -10.72 -10.78
C VAL A 134 -0.32 -12.10 -11.13
N HIS A 135 -0.85 -13.15 -10.50
CA HIS A 135 -0.38 -14.53 -10.65
C HIS A 135 -1.39 -15.34 -11.47
N PHE A 136 -1.06 -15.62 -12.74
CA PHE A 136 -1.88 -16.45 -13.63
C PHE A 136 -1.51 -17.92 -13.54
#